data_AF-A0A857JPW7-F1
#
_entry.id   AF-A0A857JPW7-F1
#
_cell.length_a   1.000
_cell.length_b   1.000
_cell.length_c   1.000
_cell.angle_alpha   90.00
_cell.angle_beta   90.00
_cell.angle_gamma   90.00
#
_symmetry.space_group_name_H-M   'P 1'
#
loop_
_entity.id
_entity.type
_entity.pdbx_description
1 polymer ?
#
loop_
_entity_poly.entity_id
_entity_poly.type
_entity_poly.pdbx_seq_one_letter_code
_entity_poly.pdbx_strand_id
1 'polypeptide(L)'
;MKQIITVLWAAAILAGCASQDRASTTNAQVQAKDTIQESLFHQWFAAEFDNHEQHWQDNINKEKEPDLQVHEHIHHVFAPLATPALEGTTYFVKQYMDGDPSKVYRQRLYQFLPNEEKGALQLNIFRFKDEAKYADAHLHPELYDKLTRDEIVTYPGCEVYWRFNGEYFDGTMGNNTCSIVSKRSGKKIFFNDTLRLTDNEIWIADKAADEDGNYVFGNKAGIPHKNRKVTYFTGWGGARVGGKEASEDARWIFNRDLLLHNEGQIVALQDAKTGEKTGYSIQLALLTYQNTSDPIFKFGLIDDATGKTITYIWSDRSNPTTGMNLRWMQAGVKIKQIRPHFSF
;
A
#
# COMPACT_ATOMS: atom_id res chain seq x y z
N MET A 1 41.35 -51.13 -72.81
CA MET A 1 39.90 -50.90 -72.98
C MET A 1 39.36 -50.28 -71.71
N LYS A 2 38.90 -49.02 -71.80
CA LYS A 2 37.98 -48.24 -70.93
C LYS A 2 38.17 -48.22 -69.39
N GLN A 3 38.76 -47.09 -68.92
CA GLN A 3 38.43 -46.20 -67.77
C GLN A 3 37.75 -46.84 -66.54
N ILE A 4 38.34 -46.99 -65.35
CA ILE A 4 38.83 -46.05 -64.30
C ILE A 4 37.85 -44.93 -63.92
N ILE A 5 37.22 -45.04 -62.74
CA ILE A 5 37.41 -44.25 -61.49
C ILE A 5 36.19 -44.49 -60.59
N THR A 6 36.43 -45.13 -59.44
CA THR A 6 35.44 -45.37 -58.37
C THR A 6 35.31 -44.12 -57.51
N VAL A 7 34.08 -43.65 -57.31
CA VAL A 7 33.75 -42.48 -56.47
C VAL A 7 33.74 -42.91 -54.99
N LEU A 8 34.58 -42.28 -54.16
CA LEU A 8 34.45 -42.30 -52.70
C LEU A 8 33.64 -41.08 -52.26
N TRP A 9 32.47 -41.31 -51.65
CA TRP A 9 31.72 -40.29 -50.91
C TRP A 9 32.17 -40.32 -49.44
N ALA A 10 32.68 -39.19 -48.95
CA ALA A 10 32.90 -38.94 -47.53
C ALA A 10 31.60 -38.37 -46.91
N ALA A 11 31.01 -39.09 -45.96
CA ALA A 11 29.96 -38.57 -45.10
C ALA A 11 30.59 -37.92 -43.86
N ALA A 12 30.55 -36.60 -43.78
CA ALA A 12 30.86 -35.85 -42.56
C ALA A 12 29.57 -35.71 -41.73
N ILE A 13 29.60 -36.23 -40.50
CA ILE A 13 28.53 -36.10 -39.52
C ILE A 13 28.57 -34.66 -38.96
N LEU A 14 27.56 -33.85 -39.29
CA LEU A 14 27.24 -32.62 -38.58
C LEU A 14 26.05 -32.89 -37.65
N ALA A 15 26.35 -33.32 -36.43
CA ALA A 15 25.37 -33.38 -35.34
C ALA A 15 25.87 -32.47 -34.22
N GLY A 16 25.49 -31.18 -34.25
CA GLY A 16 25.94 -30.24 -33.23
C GLY A 16 25.53 -28.79 -33.41
N CYS A 17 24.27 -28.46 -33.72
CA CYS A 17 23.78 -27.08 -33.65
C CYS A 17 22.34 -26.89 -33.10
N ALA A 18 21.54 -27.94 -32.92
CA ALA A 18 20.11 -27.77 -32.56
C ALA A 18 19.82 -27.54 -31.06
N SER A 19 20.80 -27.75 -30.18
CA SER A 19 20.60 -27.66 -28.72
C SER A 19 20.87 -26.27 -28.14
N GLN A 20 21.71 -25.44 -28.77
CA GLN A 20 22.04 -24.10 -28.28
C GLN A 20 20.93 -23.08 -28.53
N ASP A 21 20.28 -23.11 -29.70
CA ASP A 21 19.21 -22.15 -30.04
C ASP A 21 17.95 -22.32 -29.17
N ARG A 22 17.63 -23.56 -28.79
CA ARG A 22 16.45 -23.86 -27.97
C ARG A 22 16.63 -23.41 -26.51
N ALA A 23 17.84 -23.58 -25.95
CA ALA A 23 18.15 -23.11 -24.60
C ALA A 23 18.18 -21.58 -24.51
N SER A 24 18.76 -20.92 -25.53
CA SER A 24 18.78 -19.46 -25.63
C SER A 24 17.36 -18.86 -25.71
N THR A 25 16.49 -19.45 -26.54
CA THR A 25 15.10 -19.00 -26.71
C THR A 25 14.28 -19.16 -25.43
N THR A 26 14.40 -20.31 -24.73
CA THR A 26 13.68 -20.53 -23.47
C THR A 26 14.15 -19.56 -22.38
N ASN A 27 15.46 -19.33 -22.25
CA ASN A 27 15.99 -18.38 -21.27
C ASN A 27 15.55 -16.93 -21.55
N ALA A 28 15.54 -16.51 -22.81
CA ALA A 28 15.06 -15.19 -23.20
C ALA A 28 13.55 -15.01 -22.90
N GLN A 29 12.73 -16.05 -23.11
CA GLN A 29 11.31 -16.04 -22.79
C GLN A 29 11.03 -16.00 -21.28
N VAL A 30 11.80 -16.77 -20.49
CA VAL A 30 11.70 -16.75 -19.02
C VAL A 30 12.11 -15.38 -18.50
N GLN A 31 13.25 -14.84 -18.93
CA GLN A 31 13.71 -13.50 -18.54
C GLN A 31 12.70 -12.39 -18.90
N ALA A 32 12.10 -12.46 -20.10
CA ALA A 32 11.10 -11.50 -20.53
C ALA A 32 9.82 -11.59 -19.68
N LYS A 33 9.37 -12.81 -19.35
CA LYS A 33 8.22 -13.04 -18.46
C LYS A 33 8.49 -12.48 -17.07
N ASP A 34 9.66 -12.75 -16.51
CA ASP A 34 10.04 -12.28 -15.18
C ASP A 34 10.09 -10.75 -15.12
N THR A 35 10.62 -10.11 -16.17
CA THR A 35 10.66 -8.63 -16.29
C THR A 35 9.25 -8.01 -16.34
N ILE A 36 8.31 -8.63 -17.05
CA ILE A 36 6.91 -8.18 -17.10
C ILE A 36 6.24 -8.34 -15.73
N GLN A 37 6.48 -9.46 -15.04
CA GLN A 37 5.92 -9.72 -13.72
C GLN A 37 6.48 -8.76 -12.67
N GLU A 38 7.78 -8.46 -12.70
CA GLU A 38 8.39 -7.45 -11.83
C GLU A 38 7.80 -6.06 -12.09
N SER A 39 7.64 -5.68 -13.36
CA SER A 39 7.01 -4.40 -13.73
C SER A 39 5.56 -4.30 -13.23
N LEU A 40 4.79 -5.39 -13.37
CA LEU A 40 3.42 -5.49 -12.86
C LEU A 40 3.38 -5.37 -11.34
N PHE A 41 4.30 -6.06 -10.64
CA PHE A 41 4.43 -5.96 -9.19
C PHE A 41 4.62 -4.51 -8.76
N HIS A 42 5.58 -3.80 -9.36
CA HIS A 42 5.87 -2.40 -9.02
C HIS A 42 4.72 -1.45 -9.37
N GLN A 43 3.99 -1.70 -10.46
CA GLN A 43 2.76 -0.97 -10.80
C GLN A 43 1.68 -1.12 -9.71
N TRP A 44 1.58 -2.31 -9.11
CA TRP A 44 0.60 -2.59 -8.06
C TRP A 44 1.05 -2.11 -6.68
N PHE A 45 2.31 -2.34 -6.33
CA PHE A 45 2.88 -2.08 -5.01
C PHE A 45 3.12 -0.59 -4.73
N ALA A 46 3.45 0.21 -5.76
CA ALA A 46 3.64 1.65 -5.62
C ALA A 46 2.31 2.38 -5.39
N ALA A 47 1.82 2.37 -4.16
CA ALA A 47 0.60 3.05 -3.76
C ALA A 47 0.56 3.35 -2.25
N GLU A 48 -0.52 4.02 -1.86
CA GLU A 48 -0.98 4.05 -0.49
C GLU A 48 -2.07 3.00 -0.29
N PHE A 49 -2.11 2.39 0.89
CA PHE A 49 -3.10 1.39 1.26
C PHE A 49 -3.64 1.67 2.66
N ASP A 50 -4.93 1.45 2.89
CA ASP A 50 -5.57 1.70 4.19
C ASP A 50 -6.67 0.64 4.44
N ASN A 51 -6.84 0.18 5.68
CA ASN A 51 -7.84 -0.82 6.05
C ASN A 51 -9.07 -0.24 6.77
N HIS A 52 -9.40 1.03 6.55
CA HIS A 52 -10.49 1.74 7.23
C HIS A 52 -11.80 0.97 7.19
N GLU A 53 -12.15 0.40 6.05
CA GLU A 53 -13.38 -0.37 5.91
C GLU A 53 -13.41 -1.62 6.79
N GLN A 54 -12.29 -2.36 6.86
CA GLN A 54 -12.16 -3.53 7.73
C GLN A 54 -12.28 -3.12 9.20
N HIS A 55 -11.53 -2.09 9.61
CA HIS A 55 -11.59 -1.58 10.98
C HIS A 55 -13.00 -1.12 11.36
N TRP A 56 -13.65 -0.38 10.47
CA TRP A 56 -15.03 0.09 10.67
C TRP A 56 -16.02 -1.06 10.78
N GLN A 57 -15.93 -2.07 9.90
CA GLN A 57 -16.80 -3.23 9.92
C GLN A 57 -16.58 -4.09 11.17
N ASP A 58 -15.33 -4.26 11.60
CA ASP A 58 -14.99 -5.01 12.81
C ASP A 58 -15.62 -4.37 14.05
N ASN A 59 -15.61 -3.04 14.16
CA ASN A 59 -16.25 -2.34 15.28
C ASN A 59 -17.76 -2.57 15.31
N ILE A 60 -18.43 -2.63 14.15
CA ILE A 60 -19.86 -2.96 14.07
C ILE A 60 -20.09 -4.43 14.46
N ASN A 61 -19.27 -5.34 13.92
CA ASN A 61 -19.41 -6.76 14.18
C ASN A 61 -19.13 -7.11 15.63
N LYS A 62 -18.24 -6.38 16.30
CA LYS A 62 -17.91 -6.54 17.73
C LYS A 62 -19.12 -6.44 18.64
N GLU A 63 -20.15 -5.67 18.26
CA GLU A 63 -21.42 -5.60 19.01
C GLU A 63 -22.16 -6.94 19.04
N LYS A 64 -22.02 -7.75 17.99
CA LYS A 64 -22.63 -9.08 17.84
C LYS A 64 -21.67 -10.22 18.20
N GLU A 65 -20.37 -9.99 18.06
CA GLU A 65 -19.30 -10.96 18.26
C GLU A 65 -18.26 -10.40 19.26
N PRO A 66 -18.52 -10.48 20.58
CA PRO A 66 -17.67 -9.86 21.60
C PRO A 66 -16.23 -10.37 21.64
N ASP A 67 -15.94 -11.55 21.07
CA ASP A 67 -14.60 -12.14 21.03
C ASP A 67 -13.81 -11.72 19.77
N LEU A 68 -14.43 -11.03 18.81
CA LEU A 68 -13.76 -10.57 17.59
C LEU A 68 -12.59 -9.66 17.93
N GLN A 69 -11.38 -9.98 17.44
CA GLN A 69 -10.24 -9.07 17.51
C GLN A 69 -10.42 -8.01 16.42
N VAL A 70 -10.73 -6.77 16.83
CA VAL A 70 -10.78 -5.61 15.91
C VAL A 70 -9.38 -5.36 15.38
N HIS A 71 -9.22 -5.33 14.05
CA HIS A 71 -7.95 -4.96 13.43
C HIS A 71 -7.65 -3.50 13.71
N GLU A 72 -6.39 -3.16 14.00
CA GLU A 72 -5.97 -1.76 14.10
C GLU A 72 -6.24 -1.03 12.78
N HIS A 73 -6.64 0.26 12.85
CA HIS A 73 -6.73 1.10 11.65
C HIS A 73 -5.33 1.54 11.27
N ILE A 74 -4.83 1.01 10.15
CA ILE A 74 -3.47 1.24 9.66
C ILE A 74 -3.50 1.77 8.24
N HIS A 75 -2.54 2.66 7.97
CA HIS A 75 -2.28 3.22 6.65
C HIS A 75 -0.83 2.92 6.26
N HIS A 76 -0.63 2.62 4.99
CA HIS A 76 0.65 2.30 4.39
C HIS A 76 0.96 3.27 3.27
N VAL A 77 2.18 3.78 3.26
CA VAL A 77 2.74 4.56 2.17
C VAL A 77 3.92 3.79 1.63
N PHE A 78 3.83 3.29 0.39
CA PHE A 78 4.91 2.61 -0.32
C PHE A 78 5.38 3.47 -1.49
N ALA A 79 6.23 4.44 -1.19
CA ALA A 79 6.70 5.43 -2.15
C ALA A 79 7.97 4.93 -2.86
N PRO A 80 7.96 4.66 -4.18
CA PRO A 80 9.17 4.35 -4.92
C PRO A 80 10.10 5.55 -4.83
N LEU A 81 11.35 5.30 -4.44
CA LEU A 81 12.32 6.33 -4.20
C LEU A 81 13.69 5.82 -4.59
N ALA A 82 14.35 6.47 -5.54
CA ALA A 82 15.69 6.06 -5.97
C ALA A 82 16.66 6.15 -4.78
N THR A 83 17.45 5.09 -4.59
CA THR A 83 18.46 5.05 -3.52
C THR A 83 19.78 4.58 -4.13
N PRO A 84 20.66 5.49 -4.60
CA PRO A 84 21.88 5.10 -5.33
C PRO A 84 22.82 4.16 -4.57
N ALA A 85 22.75 4.12 -3.23
CA ALA A 85 23.50 3.18 -2.40
C ALA A 85 23.00 1.72 -2.48
N LEU A 86 21.82 1.49 -3.06
CA LEU A 86 21.18 0.20 -3.26
C LEU A 86 21.02 -0.10 -4.74
N GLU A 87 21.14 -1.37 -5.10
CA GLU A 87 20.74 -1.85 -6.43
C GLU A 87 19.23 -2.14 -6.46
N GLY A 88 18.66 -2.28 -7.66
CA GLY A 88 17.25 -2.65 -7.84
C GLY A 88 16.26 -1.52 -7.54
N THR A 89 15.00 -1.89 -7.39
CA THR A 89 13.91 -0.94 -7.12
C THR A 89 13.74 -0.73 -5.62
N THR A 90 13.74 0.52 -5.18
CA THR A 90 13.67 0.86 -3.75
C THR A 90 12.44 1.68 -3.40
N TYR A 91 11.96 1.52 -2.18
CA TYR A 91 10.78 2.21 -1.65
C TYR A 91 11.05 2.78 -0.26
N PHE A 92 10.67 4.04 -0.04
CA PHE A 92 10.39 4.54 1.29
C PHE A 92 9.06 3.95 1.76
N VAL A 93 9.06 3.44 2.98
CA VAL A 93 7.87 2.86 3.62
C VAL A 93 7.57 3.61 4.89
N LYS A 94 6.35 4.15 4.99
CA LYS A 94 5.78 4.71 6.21
C LYS A 94 4.47 4.00 6.52
N GLN A 95 4.30 3.64 7.78
CA GLN A 95 3.05 3.07 8.28
C GLN A 95 2.64 3.81 9.55
N TYR A 96 1.39 4.26 9.59
CA TYR A 96 0.82 5.03 10.68
C TYR A 96 -0.58 4.52 11.03
N MET A 97 -1.09 4.94 12.19
CA MET A 97 -2.35 4.45 12.76
C MET A 97 -3.43 5.54 12.79
N ASP A 98 -4.68 5.08 12.86
CA ASP A 98 -5.89 5.89 13.11
C ASP A 98 -6.12 7.03 12.10
N GLY A 99 -5.59 6.90 10.88
CA GLY A 99 -5.62 7.99 9.89
C GLY A 99 -4.81 9.23 10.29
N ASP A 100 -3.94 9.14 11.31
CA ASP A 100 -3.09 10.23 11.80
C ASP A 100 -1.64 10.03 11.34
N PRO A 101 -1.15 10.79 10.33
CA PRO A 101 0.19 10.64 9.79
C PRO A 101 1.32 10.92 10.78
N SER A 102 1.02 11.49 11.97
CA SER A 102 1.98 11.70 13.04
C SER A 102 2.17 10.46 13.93
N LYS A 103 1.19 9.54 13.95
CA LYS A 103 1.25 8.27 14.71
C LYS A 103 2.00 7.19 13.94
N VAL A 104 3.22 7.48 13.53
CA VAL A 104 4.07 6.54 12.80
C VAL A 104 4.54 5.44 13.74
N TYR A 105 4.21 4.19 13.43
CA TYR A 105 4.68 3.03 14.19
C TYR A 105 5.78 2.26 13.45
N ARG A 106 5.91 2.46 12.14
CA ARG A 106 6.95 1.78 11.34
C ARG A 106 7.39 2.63 10.15
N GLN A 107 8.71 2.74 10.00
CA GLN A 107 9.38 3.36 8.86
C GLN A 107 10.51 2.46 8.35
N ARG A 108 10.56 2.16 7.05
CA ARG A 108 11.56 1.26 6.47
C ARG A 108 12.03 1.75 5.11
N LEU A 109 13.16 1.19 4.67
CA LEU A 109 13.60 1.22 3.28
C LEU A 109 13.47 -0.20 2.73
N TYR A 110 12.66 -0.37 1.71
CA TYR A 110 12.48 -1.65 1.02
C TYR A 110 13.33 -1.66 -0.25
N GLN A 111 13.95 -2.79 -0.54
CA GLN A 111 14.69 -3.03 -1.77
C GLN A 111 14.15 -4.30 -2.43
N PHE A 112 13.86 -4.23 -3.72
CA PHE A 112 13.43 -5.36 -4.53
C PHE A 112 14.51 -5.75 -5.52
N LEU A 113 14.84 -7.04 -5.54
CA LEU A 113 15.81 -7.63 -6.46
C LEU A 113 15.29 -9.00 -6.94
N PRO A 114 15.50 -9.37 -8.21
CA PRO A 114 15.29 -10.75 -8.65
C PRO A 114 16.15 -11.72 -7.83
N ASN A 115 15.56 -12.84 -7.39
CA ASN A 115 16.29 -13.95 -6.80
C ASN A 115 16.06 -15.21 -7.63
N GLU A 116 17.04 -15.57 -8.45
CA GLU A 116 16.99 -16.74 -9.33
C GLU A 116 16.94 -18.07 -8.57
N GLU A 117 17.66 -18.19 -7.45
CA GLU A 117 17.70 -19.42 -6.64
C GLU A 117 16.31 -19.75 -6.06
N LYS A 118 15.56 -18.71 -5.67
CA LYS A 118 14.20 -18.84 -5.13
C LYS A 118 13.12 -18.71 -6.20
N GLY A 119 13.47 -18.32 -7.43
CA GLY A 119 12.52 -18.01 -8.51
C GLY A 119 11.46 -17.01 -8.04
N ALA A 120 11.88 -15.89 -7.45
CA ALA A 120 11.00 -14.90 -6.84
C ALA A 120 11.59 -13.49 -6.91
N LEU A 121 10.72 -12.47 -6.83
CA LEU A 121 11.15 -11.11 -6.53
C LEU A 121 11.38 -11.01 -5.01
N GLN A 122 12.64 -10.83 -4.60
CA GLN A 122 13.02 -10.74 -3.19
C GLN A 122 12.90 -9.31 -2.70
N LEU A 123 12.20 -9.14 -1.58
CA LEU A 123 12.15 -7.93 -0.79
C LEU A 123 13.15 -8.03 0.38
N ASN A 124 14.11 -7.11 0.41
CA ASN A 124 14.96 -6.84 1.57
C ASN A 124 14.40 -5.67 2.37
N ILE A 125 14.33 -5.82 3.70
CA ILE A 125 13.78 -4.82 4.60
C ILE A 125 14.90 -4.18 5.41
N PHE A 126 15.18 -2.90 5.14
CA PHE A 126 16.15 -2.11 5.88
C PHE A 126 15.49 -1.21 6.92
N ARG A 127 16.16 -1.06 8.06
CA ARG A 127 15.89 -0.04 9.08
C ARG A 127 16.94 1.06 8.99
N PHE A 128 16.52 2.30 9.22
CA PHE A 128 17.44 3.41 9.42
C PHE A 128 18.02 3.34 10.84
N LYS A 129 19.31 3.66 10.97
CA LYS A 129 19.93 3.84 12.29
C LYS A 129 19.42 5.11 12.97
N ASP A 130 19.12 6.14 12.18
CA ASP A 130 18.48 7.39 12.60
C ASP A 130 17.12 7.53 11.90
N GLU A 131 16.06 6.95 12.49
CA GLU A 131 14.71 6.99 11.88
C GLU A 131 14.17 8.43 11.77
N ALA A 132 14.58 9.35 12.66
CA ALA A 132 14.11 10.74 12.66
C ALA A 132 14.68 11.55 11.49
N LYS A 133 15.97 11.35 11.14
CA LYS A 133 16.59 11.98 9.96
C LYS A 133 15.83 11.66 8.66
N TYR A 134 15.27 10.46 8.56
CA TYR A 134 14.57 9.98 7.36
C TYR A 134 13.04 10.05 7.48
N ALA A 135 12.51 10.74 8.50
CA ALA A 135 11.09 10.97 8.63
C ALA A 135 10.56 11.69 7.39
N ASP A 136 9.49 11.14 6.80
CA ASP A 136 8.86 11.67 5.58
C ASP A 136 9.82 11.90 4.40
N ALA A 137 10.91 11.13 4.31
CA ALA A 137 11.93 11.33 3.27
C ALA A 137 11.44 11.09 1.83
N HIS A 138 10.27 10.48 1.64
CA HIS A 138 9.58 10.46 0.34
C HIS A 138 9.21 11.86 -0.18
N LEU A 139 9.12 12.86 0.71
CA LEU A 139 8.94 14.28 0.37
C LEU A 139 10.27 15.01 0.12
N HIS A 140 11.39 14.35 0.45
CA HIS A 140 12.75 14.90 0.42
C HIS A 140 13.73 13.91 -0.25
N PRO A 141 13.58 13.61 -1.56
CA PRO A 141 14.40 12.62 -2.26
C PRO A 141 15.92 12.84 -2.14
N GLU A 142 16.36 14.08 -1.98
CA GLU A 142 17.76 14.45 -1.81
C GLU A 142 18.43 13.83 -0.56
N LEU A 143 17.63 13.42 0.44
CA LEU A 143 18.15 12.72 1.62
C LEU A 143 18.61 11.30 1.25
N TYR A 144 17.95 10.68 0.28
CA TYR A 144 18.22 9.32 -0.18
C TYR A 144 19.37 9.25 -1.17
N ASP A 145 19.55 10.29 -1.99
CA ASP A 145 20.72 10.43 -2.86
C ASP A 145 22.04 10.42 -2.09
N LYS A 146 21.99 10.87 -0.82
CA LYS A 146 23.14 10.94 0.09
C LYS A 146 23.19 9.81 1.11
N LEU A 147 22.18 8.93 1.14
CA LEU A 147 22.13 7.81 2.07
C LEU A 147 23.28 6.86 1.78
N THR A 148 23.98 6.42 2.82
CA THR A 148 25.05 5.42 2.70
C THR A 148 24.66 4.08 3.34
N ARG A 149 25.32 2.99 2.92
CA ARG A 149 25.04 1.63 3.41
C ARG A 149 25.23 1.48 4.92
N ASP A 150 26.10 2.26 5.53
CA ASP A 150 26.34 2.24 6.97
C ASP A 150 25.26 2.97 7.77
N GLU A 151 24.34 3.70 7.15
CA GLU A 151 23.19 4.34 7.84
C GLU A 151 21.97 3.42 7.97
N ILE A 152 22.01 2.26 7.32
CA ILE A 152 20.93 1.29 7.30
C ILE A 152 21.39 -0.07 7.81
N VAL A 153 20.45 -0.83 8.35
CA VAL A 153 20.68 -2.20 8.80
C VAL A 153 19.56 -3.11 8.32
N THR A 154 19.89 -4.34 7.96
CA THR A 154 18.93 -5.40 7.64
C THR A 154 19.09 -6.55 8.63
N TYR A 155 18.05 -7.36 8.77
CA TYR A 155 18.11 -8.62 9.53
C TYR A 155 18.09 -9.78 8.54
N PRO A 156 19.21 -10.52 8.40
CA PRO A 156 19.24 -11.70 7.55
C PRO A 156 18.14 -12.70 7.92
N GLY A 157 17.48 -13.27 6.92
CA GLY A 157 16.34 -14.17 7.11
C GLY A 157 14.99 -13.46 7.18
N CYS A 158 14.97 -12.12 7.21
CA CYS A 158 13.73 -11.34 7.17
C CYS A 158 13.30 -10.92 5.76
N GLU A 159 13.84 -11.58 4.73
CA GLU A 159 13.45 -11.35 3.34
C GLU A 159 12.04 -11.92 3.07
N VAL A 160 11.30 -11.24 2.19
CA VAL A 160 10.00 -11.71 1.67
C VAL A 160 10.16 -12.05 0.19
N TYR A 161 9.66 -13.22 -0.22
CA TYR A 161 9.75 -13.71 -1.59
C TYR A 161 8.39 -13.62 -2.26
N TRP A 162 8.28 -12.78 -3.29
CA TRP A 162 7.05 -12.55 -4.03
C TRP A 162 7.00 -13.38 -5.32
N ARG A 163 5.87 -14.06 -5.56
CA ARG A 163 5.63 -14.85 -6.78
C ARG A 163 4.24 -14.57 -7.34
N PHE A 164 4.16 -14.34 -8.64
CA PHE A 164 2.86 -14.23 -9.32
C PHE A 164 2.29 -15.62 -9.58
N ASN A 165 1.06 -15.87 -9.10
CA ASN A 165 0.41 -17.17 -9.28
C ASN A 165 -0.54 -17.25 -10.49
N GLY A 166 -0.69 -16.14 -11.24
CA GLY A 166 -1.62 -16.01 -12.36
C GLY A 166 -2.74 -15.01 -12.11
N GLU A 167 -3.01 -14.68 -10.85
CA GLU A 167 -4.07 -13.74 -10.44
C GLU A 167 -3.50 -12.64 -9.53
N TYR A 168 -2.68 -13.00 -8.56
CA TYR A 168 -2.07 -12.08 -7.60
C TYR A 168 -0.64 -12.49 -7.25
N PHE A 169 0.07 -11.64 -6.50
CA PHE A 169 1.37 -11.97 -5.95
C PHE A 169 1.24 -12.52 -4.53
N ASP A 170 1.79 -13.70 -4.31
CA ASP A 170 1.97 -14.30 -2.99
C ASP A 170 3.34 -13.91 -2.42
N GLY A 171 3.36 -13.26 -1.26
CA GLY A 171 4.56 -12.89 -0.52
C GLY A 171 4.74 -13.79 0.69
N THR A 172 5.87 -14.50 0.78
CA THR A 172 6.16 -15.38 1.91
C THR A 172 7.57 -15.19 2.44
N MET A 173 7.72 -15.30 3.76
CA MET A 173 9.03 -15.37 4.41
C MET A 173 9.54 -16.81 4.47
N GLY A 174 10.85 -16.99 4.67
CA GLY A 174 11.36 -18.30 5.06
C GLY A 174 10.88 -18.69 6.46
N ASN A 175 10.40 -19.92 6.63
CA ASN A 175 9.83 -20.39 7.90
C ASN A 175 10.82 -20.27 9.07
N ASN A 176 10.46 -19.48 10.10
CA ASN A 176 11.30 -19.17 11.26
C ASN A 176 12.71 -18.64 10.93
N THR A 177 12.92 -18.10 9.72
CA THR A 177 14.22 -17.55 9.32
C THR A 177 14.38 -16.12 9.82
N CYS A 178 13.30 -15.34 9.83
CA CYS A 178 13.31 -13.99 10.38
C CYS A 178 13.26 -14.04 11.90
N SER A 179 14.32 -13.54 12.53
CA SER A 179 14.35 -13.50 13.99
C SER A 179 15.09 -12.30 14.53
N ILE A 180 14.58 -11.74 15.63
CA ILE A 180 15.21 -10.64 16.35
C ILE A 180 15.26 -10.97 17.84
N VAL A 181 16.29 -10.47 18.52
CA VAL A 181 16.36 -10.55 19.98
C VAL A 181 15.60 -9.39 20.57
N SER A 182 14.60 -9.69 21.38
CA SER A 182 13.82 -8.69 22.10
C SER A 182 14.68 -7.93 23.10
N LYS A 183 14.77 -6.61 22.97
CA LYS A 183 15.45 -5.77 23.98
C LYS A 183 14.76 -5.83 25.35
N ARG A 184 13.46 -6.12 25.39
CA ARG A 184 12.66 -6.14 26.62
C ARG A 184 12.78 -7.47 27.37
N SER A 185 12.70 -8.59 26.67
CA SER A 185 12.66 -9.93 27.27
C SER A 185 13.96 -10.72 27.12
N GLY A 186 14.90 -10.28 26.28
CA GLY A 186 16.11 -11.04 25.93
C GLY A 186 15.85 -12.27 25.05
N LYS A 187 14.59 -12.72 24.93
CA LYS A 187 14.19 -13.85 24.10
C LYS A 187 14.30 -13.57 22.62
N LYS A 188 14.56 -14.62 21.85
CA LYS A 188 14.45 -14.60 20.39
C LYS A 188 12.97 -14.62 19.99
N ILE A 189 12.60 -13.73 19.07
CA ILE A 189 11.26 -13.63 18.48
C ILE A 189 11.36 -14.03 17.01
N PHE A 190 10.49 -14.94 16.57
CA PHE A 190 10.41 -15.43 15.20
C PHE A 190 9.20 -14.85 14.48
N PHE A 191 9.42 -14.28 13.30
CA PHE A 191 8.39 -13.65 12.47
C PHE A 191 8.07 -14.58 11.29
N ASN A 192 6.79 -14.71 10.97
CA ASN A 192 6.33 -15.56 9.88
C ASN A 192 5.18 -14.89 9.14
N ASP A 193 5.53 -13.99 8.23
CA ASP A 193 4.54 -13.15 7.56
C ASP A 193 4.07 -13.83 6.27
N THR A 194 2.77 -13.72 6.00
CA THR A 194 2.18 -14.09 4.70
C THR A 194 1.44 -12.90 4.13
N LEU A 195 1.70 -12.61 2.86
CA LEU A 195 1.20 -11.44 2.19
C LEU A 195 0.54 -11.80 0.86
N ARG A 196 -0.44 -11.01 0.47
CA ARG A 196 -1.06 -11.06 -0.86
C ARG A 196 -1.13 -9.66 -1.43
N LEU A 197 -0.73 -9.48 -2.68
CA LEU A 197 -0.84 -8.22 -3.40
C LEU A 197 -1.65 -8.41 -4.68
N THR A 198 -2.74 -7.66 -4.80
CA THR A 198 -3.55 -7.55 -6.02
C THR A 198 -3.33 -6.16 -6.65
N ASP A 199 -4.05 -5.87 -7.73
CA ASP A 199 -4.05 -4.55 -8.36
C ASP A 199 -4.68 -3.46 -7.48
N ASN A 200 -5.47 -3.82 -6.47
CA ASN A 200 -6.25 -2.91 -5.65
C ASN A 200 -6.11 -3.12 -4.13
N GLU A 201 -5.43 -4.15 -3.65
CA GLU A 201 -5.31 -4.46 -2.21
C GLU A 201 -3.96 -5.07 -1.86
N ILE A 202 -3.53 -4.88 -0.62
CA ILE A 202 -2.46 -5.65 0.02
C ILE A 202 -2.95 -6.23 1.34
N TRP A 203 -2.89 -7.55 1.46
CA TRP A 203 -3.25 -8.26 2.67
C TRP A 203 -1.99 -8.67 3.40
N ILE A 204 -1.93 -8.38 4.69
CA ILE A 204 -0.75 -8.61 5.53
C ILE A 204 -1.18 -9.39 6.76
N ALA A 205 -0.74 -10.65 6.85
CA ALA A 205 -0.88 -11.47 8.05
C ALA A 205 0.49 -11.62 8.71
N ASP A 206 0.80 -10.67 9.58
CA ASP A 206 2.00 -10.72 10.40
C ASP A 206 1.73 -11.51 11.68
N LYS A 207 2.67 -12.39 12.03
CA LYS A 207 2.65 -13.11 13.31
C LYS A 207 4.05 -13.29 13.84
N ALA A 208 4.18 -13.20 15.16
CA ALA A 208 5.37 -13.70 15.81
C ALA A 208 5.10 -14.48 17.09
N ALA A 209 6.03 -15.39 17.34
CA ALA A 209 6.14 -16.15 18.56
C ALA A 209 7.54 -16.00 19.15
N ASP A 210 7.68 -16.18 20.46
CA ASP A 210 8.99 -16.33 21.08
C ASP A 210 9.59 -17.72 20.82
N GLU A 211 10.82 -17.94 21.27
CA GLU A 211 11.52 -19.22 21.09
C GLU A 211 10.87 -20.43 21.77
N ASP A 212 9.96 -20.20 22.73
CA ASP A 212 9.18 -21.24 23.38
C ASP A 212 7.84 -21.50 22.65
N GLY A 213 7.58 -20.77 21.56
CA GLY A 213 6.34 -20.84 20.79
C GLY A 213 5.18 -20.02 21.38
N ASN A 214 5.43 -19.17 22.38
CA ASN A 214 4.40 -18.32 22.94
C ASN A 214 4.07 -17.17 21.99
N TYR A 215 2.78 -16.86 21.84
CA TYR A 215 2.30 -15.73 21.05
C TYR A 215 2.93 -14.41 21.53
N VAL A 216 3.47 -13.63 20.58
CA VAL A 216 4.03 -12.29 20.83
C VAL A 216 3.15 -11.21 20.21
N PHE A 217 2.84 -11.31 18.91
CA PHE A 217 1.95 -10.38 18.21
C PHE A 217 1.33 -11.03 16.96
N GLY A 218 0.30 -10.37 16.43
CA GLY A 218 -0.43 -10.73 15.22
C GLY A 218 -1.92 -10.89 15.47
N ASN A 219 -2.70 -11.13 14.42
CA ASN A 219 -4.09 -11.52 14.61
C ASN A 219 -4.16 -12.98 15.09
N LYS A 220 -4.79 -13.24 16.23
CA LYS A 220 -4.85 -14.60 16.82
C LYS A 220 -5.63 -15.61 15.98
N ALA A 221 -6.60 -15.13 15.21
CA ALA A 221 -7.36 -15.95 14.27
C ALA A 221 -6.66 -16.10 12.91
N GLY A 222 -5.47 -15.50 12.74
CA GLY A 222 -4.73 -15.50 11.48
C GLY A 222 -5.39 -14.69 10.37
N ILE A 223 -6.33 -13.81 10.71
CA ILE A 223 -7.00 -12.93 9.75
C ILE A 223 -6.02 -11.79 9.39
N PRO A 224 -5.73 -11.57 8.10
CA PRO A 224 -4.85 -10.49 7.69
C PRO A 224 -5.52 -9.12 7.85
N HIS A 225 -4.71 -8.08 8.03
CA HIS A 225 -5.12 -6.72 7.70
C HIS A 225 -5.34 -6.63 6.19
N LYS A 226 -6.54 -6.23 5.77
CA LYS A 226 -6.93 -6.11 4.35
C LYS A 226 -6.90 -4.64 3.96
N ASN A 227 -5.78 -4.20 3.41
CA ASN A 227 -5.56 -2.79 3.10
C ASN A 227 -5.92 -2.51 1.65
N ARG A 228 -6.88 -1.62 1.41
CA ARG A 228 -7.33 -1.22 0.09
C ARG A 228 -6.49 -0.07 -0.45
N LYS A 229 -6.25 -0.10 -1.75
CA LYS A 229 -5.51 0.95 -2.45
C LYS A 229 -6.28 2.26 -2.40
N VAL A 230 -5.61 3.26 -1.86
CA VAL A 230 -6.17 4.59 -1.64
C VAL A 230 -6.35 5.32 -2.98
N THR A 231 -7.51 5.92 -3.17
CA THR A 231 -7.84 6.81 -4.28
C THR A 231 -8.12 8.21 -3.76
N TYR A 232 -7.38 9.18 -4.29
CA TYR A 232 -7.52 10.58 -3.90
C TYR A 232 -8.53 11.33 -4.75
N PHE A 233 -9.19 12.26 -4.08
CA PHE A 233 -10.17 13.18 -4.64
C PHE A 233 -9.71 14.60 -4.37
N THR A 234 -9.98 15.48 -5.33
CA THR A 234 -9.76 16.92 -5.19
C THR A 234 -11.05 17.68 -5.49
N GLY A 235 -11.22 18.84 -4.89
CA GLY A 235 -12.43 19.61 -5.10
C GLY A 235 -12.51 20.86 -4.25
N TRP A 236 -13.74 21.29 -4.05
CA TRP A 236 -14.05 22.52 -3.34
C TRP A 236 -15.17 22.28 -2.34
N GLY A 237 -15.24 23.12 -1.32
CA GLY A 237 -16.32 23.07 -0.35
C GLY A 237 -16.33 24.29 0.54
N GLY A 238 -17.48 24.56 1.13
CA GLY A 238 -17.63 25.65 2.06
C GLY A 238 -18.96 25.59 2.78
N ALA A 239 -19.06 26.38 3.83
CA ALA A 239 -20.30 26.57 4.56
C ALA A 239 -20.46 28.03 4.97
N ARG A 240 -21.70 28.43 5.21
CA ARG A 240 -22.02 29.74 5.78
C ARG A 240 -21.61 29.80 7.25
N VAL A 241 -21.18 30.97 7.69
CA VAL A 241 -21.01 31.28 9.12
C VAL A 241 -22.37 31.13 9.81
N GLY A 242 -22.42 30.36 10.90
CA GLY A 242 -23.67 29.97 11.56
C GLY A 242 -24.28 28.65 11.05
N GLY A 243 -23.70 28.05 10.01
CA GLY A 243 -24.05 26.71 9.55
C GLY A 243 -25.52 26.56 9.17
N LYS A 244 -26.19 25.55 9.73
CA LYS A 244 -27.61 25.27 9.46
C LYS A 244 -28.53 26.44 9.83
N GLU A 245 -28.17 27.23 10.84
CA GLU A 245 -28.95 28.36 11.33
C GLU A 245 -28.51 29.70 10.71
N ALA A 246 -27.65 29.66 9.67
CA ALA A 246 -27.15 30.85 9.01
C ALA A 246 -28.27 31.61 8.27
N SER A 247 -28.21 32.94 8.34
CA SER A 247 -29.08 33.81 7.54
C SER A 247 -28.78 33.69 6.04
N GLU A 248 -29.68 34.21 5.20
CA GLU A 248 -29.51 34.13 3.74
C GLU A 248 -28.31 34.93 3.21
N ASP A 249 -27.96 36.01 3.90
CA ASP A 249 -26.85 36.92 3.63
C ASP A 249 -25.55 36.56 4.38
N ALA A 250 -25.56 35.46 5.14
CA ALA A 250 -24.40 35.03 5.89
C ALA A 250 -23.20 34.77 4.97
N ARG A 251 -22.03 35.25 5.42
CA ARG A 251 -20.75 35.06 4.72
C ARG A 251 -20.41 33.58 4.61
N TRP A 252 -19.77 33.22 3.50
CA TRP A 252 -19.20 31.89 3.28
C TRP A 252 -17.74 31.82 3.70
N ILE A 253 -17.37 30.69 4.30
CA ILE A 253 -15.99 30.22 4.43
C ILE A 253 -15.83 29.11 3.40
N PHE A 254 -14.84 29.23 2.52
CA PHE A 254 -14.74 28.40 1.32
C PHE A 254 -13.31 27.94 1.04
N ASN A 255 -13.18 26.71 0.57
CA ASN A 255 -11.94 26.06 0.16
C ASN A 255 -12.06 25.59 -1.29
N ARG A 256 -11.07 25.88 -2.13
CA ARG A 256 -11.00 25.39 -3.53
C ARG A 256 -10.00 24.26 -3.73
N ASP A 257 -9.23 23.95 -2.70
CA ASP A 257 -8.05 23.09 -2.74
C ASP A 257 -8.24 21.92 -1.76
N LEU A 258 -9.46 21.36 -1.71
CA LEU A 258 -9.69 20.15 -0.93
C LEU A 258 -8.90 18.99 -1.56
N LEU A 259 -8.25 18.22 -0.70
CA LEU A 259 -7.56 16.98 -1.03
C LEU A 259 -7.89 15.97 0.05
N LEU A 260 -8.51 14.86 -0.33
CA LEU A 260 -8.84 13.78 0.59
C LEU A 260 -8.98 12.44 -0.11
N HIS A 261 -8.87 11.33 0.59
CA HIS A 261 -8.99 9.99 0.03
C HIS A 261 -10.22 9.20 0.49
N ASN A 262 -10.53 8.16 -0.26
CA ASN A 262 -11.74 7.34 -0.11
C ASN A 262 -11.72 6.30 1.01
N GLU A 263 -10.67 6.23 1.82
CA GLU A 263 -10.53 5.24 2.89
C GLU A 263 -10.73 5.90 4.26
N GLY A 264 -11.83 6.63 4.40
CA GLY A 264 -12.29 7.18 5.69
C GLY A 264 -11.77 8.55 6.07
N GLN A 265 -10.97 9.20 5.21
CA GLN A 265 -10.31 10.47 5.56
C GLN A 265 -11.33 11.59 5.84
N ILE A 266 -11.07 12.33 6.90
CA ILE A 266 -11.85 13.50 7.32
C ILE A 266 -11.02 14.75 7.07
N VAL A 267 -11.62 15.73 6.37
CA VAL A 267 -10.98 17.03 6.10
C VAL A 267 -11.90 18.16 6.50
N ALA A 268 -11.36 19.10 7.27
CA ALA A 268 -12.07 20.29 7.70
C ALA A 268 -12.43 21.20 6.51
N LEU A 269 -13.66 21.69 6.49
CA LEU A 269 -14.04 22.80 5.64
C LEU A 269 -13.56 24.09 6.30
N GLN A 270 -12.52 24.69 5.72
CA GLN A 270 -11.90 25.90 6.23
C GLN A 270 -11.40 26.77 5.08
N ASP A 271 -11.26 28.07 5.33
CA ASP A 271 -10.62 28.96 4.37
C ASP A 271 -9.16 28.50 4.13
N ALA A 272 -8.80 28.30 2.87
CA ALA A 272 -7.49 27.76 2.51
C ALA A 272 -6.31 28.71 2.87
N LYS A 273 -6.56 30.01 2.98
CA LYS A 273 -5.54 31.03 3.24
C LYS A 273 -5.44 31.40 4.71
N THR A 274 -6.59 31.59 5.36
CA THR A 274 -6.64 32.06 6.76
C THR A 274 -6.72 30.93 7.76
N GLY A 275 -7.11 29.72 7.32
CA GLY A 275 -7.39 28.59 8.21
C GLY A 275 -8.66 28.77 9.04
N GLU A 276 -9.49 29.78 8.73
CA GLU A 276 -10.76 30.00 9.40
C GLU A 276 -11.67 28.78 9.19
N LYS A 277 -12.08 28.12 10.28
CA LYS A 277 -12.89 26.91 10.24
C LYS A 277 -14.37 27.22 10.10
N THR A 278 -15.10 26.41 9.35
CA THR A 278 -16.58 26.46 9.35
C THR A 278 -17.20 25.79 10.57
N GLY A 279 -16.43 24.96 11.29
CA GLY A 279 -16.95 24.03 12.31
C GLY A 279 -17.54 22.75 11.72
N TYR A 280 -17.26 22.47 10.44
CA TYR A 280 -17.72 21.27 9.75
C TYR A 280 -16.57 20.64 8.99
N SER A 281 -16.60 19.31 8.90
CA SER A 281 -15.67 18.54 8.09
C SER A 281 -16.42 17.67 7.09
N ILE A 282 -15.74 17.24 6.04
CA ILE A 282 -16.23 16.24 5.11
C ILE A 282 -15.47 14.94 5.26
N GLN A 283 -16.13 13.81 4.99
CA GLN A 283 -15.52 12.49 4.99
C GLN A 283 -15.79 11.77 3.67
N LEU A 284 -14.76 11.16 3.08
CA LEU A 284 -14.91 10.16 2.01
C LEU A 284 -14.55 8.78 2.52
N ALA A 285 -15.44 7.81 2.33
CA ALA A 285 -15.24 6.43 2.77
C ALA A 285 -15.86 5.42 1.80
N LEU A 286 -15.13 4.37 1.46
CA LEU A 286 -15.65 3.19 0.79
C LEU A 286 -16.03 2.16 1.85
N LEU A 287 -17.34 1.98 2.09
CA LEU A 287 -17.85 1.18 3.20
C LEU A 287 -18.79 0.09 2.71
N THR A 288 -18.92 -1.00 3.44
CA THR A 288 -19.94 -2.02 3.17
C THR A 288 -21.27 -1.63 3.81
N TYR A 289 -22.34 -1.56 3.02
CA TYR A 289 -23.67 -1.23 3.53
C TYR A 289 -24.26 -2.41 4.30
N GLN A 290 -24.59 -2.18 5.58
CA GLN A 290 -24.90 -3.25 6.54
C GLN A 290 -26.11 -4.11 6.19
N ASN A 291 -27.06 -3.60 5.39
CA ASN A 291 -28.28 -4.33 5.06
C ASN A 291 -28.18 -5.14 3.76
N THR A 292 -27.24 -4.81 2.87
CA THR A 292 -27.12 -5.48 1.55
C THR A 292 -25.77 -6.13 1.32
N SER A 293 -24.78 -5.84 2.16
CA SER A 293 -23.37 -6.22 1.98
C SER A 293 -22.73 -5.63 0.71
N ASP A 294 -23.37 -4.64 0.09
CA ASP A 294 -22.83 -3.95 -1.08
C ASP A 294 -21.87 -2.83 -0.66
N PRO A 295 -20.71 -2.68 -1.33
CA PRO A 295 -19.84 -1.54 -1.10
C PRO A 295 -20.48 -0.25 -1.63
N ILE A 296 -20.48 0.79 -0.81
CA ILE A 296 -20.94 2.14 -1.14
C ILE A 296 -19.82 3.16 -1.02
N PHE A 297 -19.82 4.14 -1.90
CA PHE A 297 -18.97 5.33 -1.75
C PHE A 297 -19.73 6.40 -0.97
N LYS A 298 -19.40 6.56 0.31
CA LYS A 298 -20.00 7.52 1.24
C LYS A 298 -19.29 8.87 1.14
N PHE A 299 -20.07 9.93 0.95
CA PHE A 299 -19.62 11.31 1.15
C PHE A 299 -20.42 11.93 2.29
N GLY A 300 -19.78 12.11 3.45
CA GLY A 300 -20.41 12.55 4.69
C GLY A 300 -20.05 13.97 5.09
N LEU A 301 -20.97 14.65 5.75
CA LEU A 301 -20.75 15.91 6.47
C LEU A 301 -20.69 15.62 7.96
N ILE A 302 -19.65 16.11 8.62
CA ILE A 302 -19.38 15.93 10.05
C ILE A 302 -19.47 17.28 10.75
N ASP A 303 -20.13 17.27 11.91
CA ASP A 303 -20.07 18.37 12.87
C ASP A 303 -18.80 18.23 13.72
N ASP A 304 -17.89 19.20 13.63
CA ASP A 304 -16.60 19.13 14.32
C ASP A 304 -16.76 19.15 15.85
N ALA A 305 -17.83 19.76 16.36
CA ALA A 305 -18.07 19.86 17.80
C ALA A 305 -18.47 18.51 18.42
N THR A 306 -19.23 17.69 17.69
CA THR A 306 -19.73 16.40 18.18
C THR A 306 -19.01 15.19 17.59
N GLY A 307 -18.27 15.37 16.49
CA GLY A 307 -17.67 14.30 15.71
C GLY A 307 -18.69 13.43 14.95
N LYS A 308 -19.97 13.80 14.95
CA LYS A 308 -21.04 12.99 14.36
C LYS A 308 -21.26 13.35 12.89
N THR A 309 -21.56 12.33 12.08
CA THR A 309 -22.08 12.55 10.72
C THR A 309 -23.47 13.17 10.82
N ILE A 310 -23.64 14.39 10.29
CA ILE A 310 -24.93 15.10 10.22
C ILE A 310 -25.80 14.49 9.12
N THR A 311 -25.19 14.30 7.95
CA THR A 311 -25.83 13.72 6.77
C THR A 311 -24.76 13.14 5.86
N TYR A 312 -25.15 12.26 4.95
CA TYR A 312 -24.27 11.75 3.93
C TYR A 312 -25.07 11.45 2.67
N ILE A 313 -24.38 11.46 1.54
CA ILE A 313 -24.85 10.86 0.31
C ILE A 313 -24.01 9.62 0.03
N TRP A 314 -24.55 8.72 -0.78
CA TRP A 314 -23.82 7.55 -1.23
C TRP A 314 -24.03 7.33 -2.72
N SER A 315 -23.05 6.70 -3.35
CA SER A 315 -23.10 6.32 -4.77
C SER A 315 -22.37 5.01 -5.00
N ASP A 316 -22.35 4.58 -6.26
CA ASP A 316 -21.49 3.48 -6.70
C ASP A 316 -20.01 3.76 -6.38
N ARG A 317 -19.26 2.70 -6.05
CA ARG A 317 -17.83 2.75 -5.69
C ARG A 317 -16.91 3.29 -6.78
N SER A 318 -17.31 3.16 -8.04
CA SER A 318 -16.54 3.60 -9.20
C SER A 318 -16.84 5.04 -9.59
N ASN A 319 -17.75 5.72 -8.89
CA ASN A 319 -18.19 7.05 -9.26
C ASN A 319 -17.01 8.05 -9.18
N PRO A 320 -16.61 8.67 -10.31
CA PRO A 320 -15.44 9.54 -10.33
C PRO A 320 -15.68 10.91 -9.71
N THR A 321 -16.94 11.26 -9.40
CA THR A 321 -17.33 12.57 -8.88
C THR A 321 -18.47 12.45 -7.89
N THR A 322 -18.42 13.19 -6.79
CA THR A 322 -19.54 13.27 -5.84
C THR A 322 -19.66 14.67 -5.26
N GLY A 323 -20.85 15.04 -4.79
CA GLY A 323 -21.09 16.38 -4.31
C GLY A 323 -22.41 16.51 -3.57
N MET A 324 -22.46 17.41 -2.60
CA MET A 324 -23.66 17.68 -1.80
C MET A 324 -23.95 19.18 -1.74
N ASN A 325 -25.23 19.52 -1.71
CA ASN A 325 -25.70 20.89 -1.55
C ASN A 325 -26.86 20.92 -0.54
N LEU A 326 -26.62 21.55 0.60
CA LEU A 326 -27.59 21.74 1.68
C LEU A 326 -28.06 23.20 1.78
N ARG A 327 -27.83 24.00 0.73
CA ARG A 327 -28.00 25.47 0.67
C ARG A 327 -27.03 26.26 1.54
N TRP A 328 -26.87 25.88 2.81
CA TRP A 328 -25.95 26.52 3.76
C TRP A 328 -24.53 25.91 3.74
N MET A 329 -24.38 24.72 3.15
CA MET A 329 -23.10 24.06 2.90
C MET A 329 -23.13 23.42 1.51
N GLN A 330 -22.02 23.53 0.81
CA GLN A 330 -21.84 22.91 -0.50
C GLN A 330 -20.43 22.34 -0.59
N ALA A 331 -20.30 21.15 -1.16
CA ALA A 331 -19.00 20.57 -1.48
C ALA A 331 -19.11 19.67 -2.71
N GLY A 332 -18.07 19.65 -3.53
CA GLY A 332 -17.98 18.83 -4.71
C GLY A 332 -16.54 18.37 -4.91
N VAL A 333 -16.37 17.07 -5.14
CA VAL A 333 -15.08 16.41 -5.28
C VAL A 333 -15.06 15.48 -6.49
N LYS A 334 -13.88 15.28 -7.06
CA LYS A 334 -13.63 14.38 -8.19
C LYS A 334 -12.32 13.65 -8.01
N ILE A 335 -12.17 12.47 -8.62
CA ILE A 335 -10.90 11.74 -8.61
C ILE A 335 -9.77 12.64 -9.11
N LYS A 336 -8.70 12.74 -8.32
CA LYS A 336 -7.46 13.42 -8.69
C LYS A 336 -6.71 12.50 -9.67
N GLN A 337 -6.75 12.84 -10.96
CA GLN A 337 -6.24 12.00 -12.05
C GLN A 337 -4.72 11.75 -11.95
N ILE A 338 -3.98 12.79 -11.57
CA ILE A 338 -2.57 12.65 -11.21
C ILE A 338 -2.60 12.11 -9.79
N ARG A 339 -2.14 10.85 -9.58
CA ARG A 339 -1.98 10.34 -8.22
C ARG A 339 -1.20 11.40 -7.44
N PRO A 340 -1.76 11.99 -6.37
CA PRO A 340 -0.91 12.67 -5.43
C PRO A 340 0.15 11.65 -5.08
N HIS A 341 1.39 12.03 -5.23
CA HIS A 341 2.46 11.13 -4.84
C HIS A 341 2.26 10.96 -3.33
N PHE A 342 1.87 9.77 -2.85
CA PHE A 342 2.07 9.38 -1.45
C PHE A 342 1.71 10.49 -0.42
N SER A 343 0.50 11.05 -0.53
CA SER A 343 -0.04 12.18 0.26
C SER A 343 0.35 13.63 -0.10
N PHE A 344 0.79 13.94 -1.35
CA PHE A 344 0.95 15.33 -1.85
C PHE A 344 0.29 15.65 -3.21
#